data_AF-A0A9E0H9J0-F1
#
_entry.id   AF-A0A9E0H9J0-F1
#
_cell.length_a   1.000
_cell.length_b   1.000
_cell.length_c   1.000
_cell.angle_alpha   90.00
_cell.angle_beta   90.00
_cell.angle_gamma   90.00
#
_symmetry.space_group_name_H-M   'P 1'
#
loop_
_entity.id
_entity.type
_entity.pdbx_description
1 polymer ?
#
loop_
_entity_poly.entity_id
_entity_poly.type
_entity_poly.pdbx_seq_one_letter_code
_entity_poly.pdbx_strand_id
1 'polypeptide(L)'
;MARGPNRPATTLWAVAAALAIVVIGAIGAVRAAVTGADFMFDLEEPRSALARAEPRVLDPGTPRLARRVVLIIVDGLRADASQTMPTVARLRTAGVSGTATSHYPSWSRPNYVSILTGVPPQASGVRTNRHYTPVVLDTLMDRARAAGLRVASASDNSPLPVLFLRPVDPARLAELEGVDIDLMLAADPDEERRMPAFELRSAFDDSRYAPWPGGVVGAARAQLADGAELAVVLIGAVDDAGHAEGADSPAYRRAVAQADLAIAAIVAALDLTQDAVVVVADHGHTDSGGHGGTEPEVMTVPLVAAGAGIQVGATPQAARLIDVAPTVATLLGMPAPGHGLGRTLTELLAAPAATATARAQADRTRLAHTEAIVAASRRQTVGRVLARRGLRLAAAGAVAVILIGGALWLRRRGGLAFDARTAVLGVPAFFVVYYLMLAALGQRFSPSFLPARGHIAFELAKYGVLGVVAHVAVGWLVLRRRKTLAERLALANGNAAVGLLFTMTPAMLLWAWFPPPYVEVPGPRMLVIIPAVQVAVALYAIAVLLALAVEVIVFFARALDPAARLVRLERAAARARHQLGDPGAGPASSPPPPAP
;
A
#
# COMPACT_ATOMS: atom_id res chain seq x y z
N MET A 1 -15.12 16.28 52.84
CA MET A 1 -14.65 14.88 52.80
C MET A 1 -13.16 14.86 52.45
N ALA A 2 -12.30 14.67 53.44
CA ALA A 2 -10.85 14.68 53.30
C ALA A 2 -10.38 13.42 52.56
N ARG A 3 -9.60 13.58 51.48
CA ARG A 3 -8.87 12.47 50.86
C ARG A 3 -7.78 12.02 51.82
N GLY A 4 -7.89 10.80 52.35
CA GLY A 4 -6.88 10.19 53.22
C GLY A 4 -5.49 10.15 52.57
N PRO A 5 -4.42 10.04 53.37
CA PRO A 5 -3.05 10.07 52.86
C PRO A 5 -2.83 8.89 51.90
N ASN A 6 -2.41 9.21 50.66
CA ASN A 6 -1.93 8.21 49.71
C ASN A 6 -0.85 7.38 50.39
N ARG A 7 -1.09 6.09 50.59
CA ARG A 7 -0.03 5.17 51.05
C ARG A 7 1.17 5.31 50.11
N PRO A 8 2.39 5.50 50.63
CA PRO A 8 3.57 5.63 49.79
C PRO A 8 3.74 4.37 48.94
N ALA A 9 4.06 4.57 47.66
CA ALA A 9 4.35 3.47 46.73
C ALA A 9 5.47 2.59 47.31
N THR A 10 5.27 1.28 47.41
CA THR A 10 6.36 0.37 47.76
C THR A 10 7.27 0.21 46.55
N THR A 11 8.57 0.35 46.72
CA THR A 11 9.57 0.23 45.63
C THR A 11 9.42 -1.09 44.86
N LEU A 12 9.09 -2.20 45.53
CA LEU A 12 8.88 -3.50 44.90
C LEU A 12 7.77 -3.46 43.83
N TRP A 13 6.56 -2.98 44.19
CA TRP A 13 5.45 -2.89 43.24
C TRP A 13 5.70 -1.89 42.12
N ALA A 14 6.44 -0.80 42.38
CA ALA A 14 6.81 0.17 41.36
C ALA A 14 7.83 -0.41 40.35
N VAL A 15 8.80 -1.20 40.82
CA VAL A 15 9.78 -1.88 39.94
C VAL A 15 9.10 -3.01 39.15
N ALA A 16 8.25 -3.81 39.79
CA ALA A 16 7.51 -4.87 39.11
C ALA A 16 6.59 -4.32 38.01
N ALA A 17 5.90 -3.20 38.26
CA ALA A 17 5.09 -2.53 37.27
C ALA A 17 5.93 -1.97 36.09
N ALA A 18 7.11 -1.42 36.37
CA ALA A 18 8.01 -0.92 35.33
C ALA A 18 8.50 -2.04 34.39
N LEU A 19 8.92 -3.18 34.95
CA LEU A 19 9.35 -4.34 34.17
C LEU A 19 8.22 -4.93 33.32
N ALA A 20 7.01 -5.01 33.87
CA ALA A 20 5.84 -5.50 33.13
C ALA A 20 5.51 -4.59 31.93
N ILE A 21 5.52 -3.27 32.13
CA ILE A 21 5.27 -2.29 31.04
C ILE A 21 6.37 -2.39 29.97
N VAL A 22 7.62 -2.62 30.37
CA VAL A 22 8.74 -2.79 29.43
C VAL A 22 8.55 -4.00 28.52
N VAL A 23 8.21 -5.16 29.11
CA VAL A 23 7.98 -6.39 28.35
C VAL A 23 6.78 -6.24 27.41
N ILE A 24 5.67 -5.67 27.90
CA ILE A 24 4.46 -5.45 27.09
C ILE A 24 4.76 -4.48 25.93
N GLY A 25 5.48 -3.38 26.19
CA GLY A 25 5.87 -2.41 25.18
C GLY A 25 6.77 -3.00 24.10
N ALA A 26 7.77 -3.81 24.47
CA ALA A 26 8.66 -4.47 23.53
C ALA A 26 7.91 -5.49 22.63
N ILE A 27 7.04 -6.32 23.22
CA ILE A 27 6.21 -7.26 22.46
C ILE A 27 5.26 -6.50 21.52
N GLY A 28 4.64 -5.42 21.98
CA GLY A 28 3.78 -4.56 21.18
C GLY A 28 4.52 -3.93 20.00
N ALA A 29 5.73 -3.42 20.23
CA ALA A 29 6.57 -2.82 19.18
C ALA A 29 6.99 -3.84 18.12
N VAL A 30 7.44 -5.04 18.53
CA VAL A 30 7.80 -6.12 17.60
C VAL A 30 6.58 -6.58 16.79
N ARG A 31 5.43 -6.79 17.46
CA ARG A 31 4.20 -7.19 16.75
C ARG A 31 3.71 -6.13 15.79
N ALA A 32 3.76 -4.85 16.15
CA ALA A 32 3.38 -3.76 15.27
C ALA A 32 4.35 -3.63 14.08
N ALA A 33 5.66 -3.82 14.29
CA ALA A 33 6.65 -3.85 13.23
C ALA A 33 6.42 -5.02 12.25
N VAL A 34 6.17 -6.23 12.77
CA VAL A 34 5.84 -7.42 11.96
C VAL A 34 4.53 -7.21 11.21
N THR A 35 3.47 -6.75 11.88
CA THR A 35 2.17 -6.49 11.22
C THR A 35 2.27 -5.40 10.16
N GLY A 36 3.10 -4.37 10.37
CA GLY A 36 3.38 -3.34 9.38
C GLY A 36 4.21 -3.84 8.20
N ALA A 37 5.06 -4.85 8.40
CA ALA A 37 5.76 -5.55 7.33
C ALA A 37 4.80 -6.47 6.55
N ASP A 38 4.03 -7.30 7.25
CA ASP A 38 3.02 -8.21 6.70
C ASP A 38 1.95 -7.45 5.89
N PHE A 39 1.58 -6.23 6.31
CA PHE A 39 0.66 -5.34 5.58
C PHE A 39 1.04 -5.15 4.10
N MET A 40 2.33 -5.08 3.79
CA MET A 40 2.81 -4.88 2.42
C MET A 40 2.77 -6.17 1.59
N PHE A 41 2.84 -7.34 2.23
CA PHE A 41 2.78 -8.65 1.58
C PHE A 41 1.34 -9.13 1.40
N ASP A 42 0.46 -8.88 2.38
CA ASP A 42 -0.90 -9.38 2.36
C ASP A 42 -1.81 -8.74 1.29
N LEU A 43 -1.50 -7.53 0.78
CA LEU A 43 -2.29 -6.88 -0.29
C LEU A 43 -2.44 -7.76 -1.57
N GLU A 44 -1.65 -8.82 -1.67
CA GLU A 44 -1.85 -9.94 -2.59
C GLU A 44 -2.80 -10.97 -1.99
N GLU A 45 -4.12 -10.80 -2.13
CA GLU A 45 -5.02 -11.93 -1.90
C GLU A 45 -4.89 -12.88 -3.11
N PRO A 46 -4.38 -14.11 -2.94
CA PRO A 46 -3.82 -14.88 -4.06
C PRO A 46 -4.86 -15.38 -5.07
N ARG A 47 -6.16 -15.39 -4.74
CA ARG A 47 -7.18 -15.98 -5.63
C ARG A 47 -8.48 -15.21 -5.72
N SER A 48 -8.68 -14.61 -6.89
CA SER A 48 -9.95 -14.07 -7.34
C SER A 48 -11.07 -15.14 -7.38
N ALA A 49 -12.33 -14.70 -7.29
CA ALA A 49 -13.49 -15.57 -7.54
C ALA A 49 -13.54 -16.06 -8.99
N LEU A 50 -13.10 -15.20 -9.92
CA LEU A 50 -13.08 -15.46 -11.35
C LEU A 50 -11.94 -16.41 -11.74
N ALA A 51 -10.83 -16.43 -11.01
CA ALA A 51 -9.76 -17.41 -11.21
C ALA A 51 -10.22 -18.87 -11.03
N ARG A 52 -11.35 -19.10 -10.34
CA ARG A 52 -11.96 -20.42 -10.10
C ARG A 52 -13.20 -20.69 -10.95
N ALA A 53 -13.65 -19.73 -11.74
CA ALA A 53 -14.82 -19.88 -12.59
C ALA A 53 -14.37 -20.17 -14.01
N GLU A 54 -15.19 -20.92 -14.75
CA GLU A 54 -14.99 -21.08 -16.18
C GLU A 54 -15.36 -19.78 -16.92
N PRO A 55 -14.55 -19.31 -17.88
CA PRO A 55 -14.83 -18.09 -18.61
C PRO A 55 -16.05 -18.24 -19.52
N ARG A 56 -16.98 -17.28 -19.46
CA ARG A 56 -18.14 -17.26 -20.36
C ARG A 56 -17.82 -16.56 -21.67
N VAL A 57 -17.21 -17.32 -22.57
CA VAL A 57 -16.82 -16.88 -23.91
C VAL A 57 -18.04 -16.92 -24.82
N LEU A 58 -18.40 -15.78 -25.40
CA LEU A 58 -19.53 -15.64 -26.31
C LEU A 58 -19.03 -15.11 -27.63
N ASP A 59 -19.15 -15.91 -28.69
CA ASP A 59 -18.86 -15.47 -30.05
C ASP A 59 -20.12 -14.84 -30.65
N PRO A 60 -20.12 -13.52 -30.91
CA PRO A 60 -21.24 -12.86 -31.56
C PRO A 60 -21.27 -13.07 -33.08
N GLY A 61 -20.28 -13.74 -33.68
CA GLY A 61 -20.20 -13.99 -35.12
C GLY A 61 -20.03 -12.71 -35.95
N THR A 62 -19.44 -11.67 -35.36
CA THR A 62 -19.26 -10.38 -36.05
C THR A 62 -18.00 -10.39 -36.92
N PRO A 63 -17.99 -9.69 -38.07
CA PRO A 63 -16.81 -9.63 -38.92
C PRO A 63 -15.63 -8.97 -38.21
N ARG A 64 -14.43 -9.30 -38.68
CA ARG A 64 -13.19 -8.59 -38.35
C ARG A 64 -13.21 -7.22 -39.01
N LEU A 65 -12.85 -6.18 -38.26
CA LEU A 65 -12.85 -4.78 -38.72
C LEU A 65 -11.45 -4.28 -39.09
N ALA A 66 -10.41 -4.89 -38.52
CA ALA A 66 -9.02 -4.60 -38.82
C ALA A 66 -8.23 -5.89 -39.03
N ARG A 67 -7.38 -5.92 -40.06
CA ARG A 67 -6.43 -7.00 -40.33
C ARG A 67 -5.43 -7.17 -39.20
N ARG A 68 -5.11 -6.11 -38.47
CA ARG A 68 -4.17 -6.15 -37.33
C ARG A 68 -4.55 -5.08 -36.32
N VAL A 69 -4.31 -5.36 -35.04
CA VAL A 69 -4.41 -4.35 -33.99
C VAL A 69 -3.11 -4.28 -33.19
N VAL A 70 -2.57 -3.07 -33.06
CA VAL A 70 -1.47 -2.76 -32.14
C VAL A 70 -2.02 -2.00 -30.94
N LEU A 71 -1.96 -2.62 -29.76
CA LEU A 71 -2.31 -2.00 -28.48
C LEU A 71 -1.02 -1.50 -27.82
N ILE A 72 -0.87 -0.19 -27.71
CA ILE A 72 0.25 0.47 -27.05
C ILE A 72 -0.20 0.97 -25.69
N ILE A 73 0.44 0.45 -24.64
CA ILE A 73 0.29 0.88 -23.25
C ILE A 73 1.52 1.73 -22.91
N VAL A 74 1.32 3.00 -22.58
CA VAL A 74 2.40 3.89 -22.10
C VAL A 74 2.26 4.00 -20.59
N ASP A 75 3.16 3.35 -19.86
CA ASP A 75 3.14 3.26 -18.40
C ASP A 75 3.23 4.65 -17.76
N GLY A 76 2.38 4.93 -16.78
CA GLY A 76 2.41 6.19 -16.02
C GLY A 76 2.09 7.45 -16.82
N LEU A 77 1.61 7.34 -18.07
CA LEU A 77 1.30 8.50 -18.92
C LEU A 77 -0.01 9.20 -18.53
N ARG A 78 0.13 10.39 -17.93
CA ARG A 78 -1.01 11.29 -17.67
C ARG A 78 -1.74 11.73 -18.96
N ALA A 79 -3.06 11.90 -18.84
CA ALA A 79 -3.91 12.38 -19.93
C ALA A 79 -3.52 13.77 -20.45
N ASP A 80 -3.12 14.70 -19.58
CA ASP A 80 -2.68 16.06 -19.97
C ASP A 80 -1.32 16.05 -20.67
N ALA A 81 -0.35 15.28 -20.16
CA ALA A 81 0.95 15.11 -20.79
C ALA A 81 0.84 14.55 -22.21
N SER A 82 -0.10 13.61 -22.43
CA SER A 82 -0.37 13.06 -23.76
C SER A 82 -0.87 14.09 -24.78
N GLN A 83 -1.34 15.27 -24.36
CA GLN A 83 -1.74 16.35 -25.28
C GLN A 83 -0.55 17.01 -25.96
N THR A 84 0.65 16.86 -25.39
CA THR A 84 1.88 17.44 -25.93
C THR A 84 2.57 16.57 -26.98
N MET A 85 2.06 15.36 -27.20
CA MET A 85 2.63 14.32 -28.06
C MET A 85 2.19 14.50 -29.52
N PRO A 86 3.06 14.94 -30.45
CA PRO A 86 2.64 15.28 -31.82
C PRO A 86 2.13 14.09 -32.64
N THR A 87 2.68 12.90 -32.44
CA THR A 87 2.21 11.68 -33.13
C THR A 87 0.86 11.25 -32.60
N VAL A 88 0.68 11.23 -31.28
CA VAL A 88 -0.63 10.98 -30.66
C VAL A 88 -1.66 12.02 -31.10
N ALA A 89 -1.28 13.29 -31.25
CA ALA A 89 -2.16 14.32 -31.79
C ALA A 89 -2.61 14.03 -33.24
N ARG A 90 -1.73 13.52 -34.10
CA ARG A 90 -2.12 13.07 -35.45
C ARG A 90 -3.11 11.90 -35.41
N LEU A 91 -2.89 10.92 -34.52
CA LEU A 91 -3.81 9.80 -34.34
C LEU A 91 -5.19 10.26 -33.85
N ARG A 92 -5.26 11.23 -32.94
CA ARG A 92 -6.52 11.85 -32.49
C ARG A 92 -7.31 12.46 -33.65
N THR A 93 -6.63 13.23 -34.50
CA THR A 93 -7.26 13.88 -35.66
C THR A 93 -7.74 12.86 -36.71
N ALA A 94 -6.99 11.77 -36.89
CA ALA A 94 -7.31 10.72 -37.86
C ALA A 94 -8.23 9.61 -37.30
N GLY A 95 -8.72 9.74 -36.06
CA GLY A 95 -9.44 8.67 -35.38
C GLY A 95 -10.25 9.17 -34.19
N VAL A 96 -10.07 8.51 -33.06
CA VAL A 96 -10.74 8.77 -31.78
C VAL A 96 -9.81 9.54 -30.85
N SER A 97 -10.38 10.53 -30.16
CA SER A 97 -9.71 11.28 -29.11
C SER A 97 -10.51 11.19 -27.81
N GLY A 98 -9.89 10.72 -26.74
CA GLY A 98 -10.53 10.71 -25.43
C GLY A 98 -9.64 10.27 -24.29
N THR A 99 -10.31 9.91 -23.20
CA THR A 99 -9.70 9.41 -21.97
C THR A 99 -10.42 8.16 -21.51
N ALA A 100 -9.73 7.38 -20.69
CA ALA A 100 -10.30 6.30 -19.91
C ALA A 100 -9.99 6.49 -18.43
N THR A 101 -10.77 5.84 -17.58
CA THR A 101 -10.54 5.80 -16.13
C THR A 101 -9.76 4.54 -15.76
N SER A 102 -8.60 4.73 -15.13
CA SER A 102 -7.81 3.69 -14.45
C SER A 102 -8.60 3.07 -13.30
N HIS A 103 -8.19 1.90 -12.83
CA HIS A 103 -8.81 1.26 -11.68
C HIS A 103 -7.94 1.37 -10.45
N TYR A 104 -8.59 1.56 -9.31
CA TYR A 104 -7.93 1.50 -8.02
C TYR A 104 -7.64 0.03 -7.62
N PRO A 105 -6.47 -0.27 -7.03
CA PRO A 105 -5.31 0.62 -6.90
C PRO A 105 -4.69 0.92 -8.26
N SER A 106 -4.36 2.18 -8.51
CA SER A 106 -3.80 2.69 -9.78
C SER A 106 -2.31 2.35 -9.92
N TRP A 107 -1.97 1.10 -9.65
CA TRP A 107 -0.66 0.51 -9.85
C TRP A 107 -0.60 -0.22 -11.19
N SER A 108 0.61 -0.41 -11.69
CA SER A 108 0.86 -0.85 -13.06
C SER A 108 0.36 -2.26 -13.35
N ARG A 109 0.83 -3.29 -12.62
CA ARG A 109 0.42 -4.69 -12.83
C ARG A 109 -1.10 -4.90 -12.71
N PRO A 110 -1.80 -4.38 -11.68
CA PRO A 110 -3.27 -4.44 -11.61
C PRO A 110 -3.98 -3.85 -12.83
N ASN A 111 -3.47 -2.75 -13.39
CA ASN A 111 -4.10 -2.06 -14.50
C ASN A 111 -3.71 -2.63 -15.87
N TYR A 112 -2.52 -3.24 -16.04
CA TYR A 112 -2.24 -4.07 -17.21
C TYR A 112 -3.22 -5.26 -17.29
N VAL A 113 -3.47 -5.92 -16.15
CA VAL A 113 -4.47 -6.99 -16.06
C VAL A 113 -5.86 -6.46 -16.41
N SER A 114 -6.22 -5.27 -15.95
CA SER A 114 -7.50 -4.63 -16.30
C SER A 114 -7.63 -4.38 -17.81
N ILE A 115 -6.59 -3.84 -18.43
CA ILE A 115 -6.53 -3.56 -19.88
C ILE A 115 -6.68 -4.86 -20.69
N LEU A 116 -5.98 -5.93 -20.31
CA LEU A 116 -5.83 -7.14 -21.12
C LEU A 116 -6.83 -8.25 -20.80
N THR A 117 -7.53 -8.19 -19.67
CA THR A 117 -8.57 -9.18 -19.30
C THR A 117 -9.98 -8.58 -19.28
N GLY A 118 -10.09 -7.26 -19.18
CA GLY A 118 -11.34 -6.59 -18.88
C GLY A 118 -11.81 -6.78 -17.43
N VAL A 119 -10.94 -7.23 -16.52
CA VAL A 119 -11.29 -7.48 -15.11
C VAL A 119 -10.60 -6.45 -14.20
N PRO A 120 -11.33 -5.67 -13.39
CA PRO A 120 -10.74 -4.68 -12.51
C PRO A 120 -9.97 -5.35 -11.35
N PRO A 121 -9.02 -4.65 -10.69
CA PRO A 121 -8.16 -5.20 -9.63
C PRO A 121 -8.93 -5.92 -8.52
N GLN A 122 -10.09 -5.36 -8.15
CA GLN A 122 -10.99 -5.92 -7.13
C GLN A 122 -11.40 -7.36 -7.44
N ALA A 123 -11.70 -7.63 -8.71
CA ALA A 123 -12.21 -8.90 -9.19
C ALA A 123 -11.12 -9.79 -9.82
N SER A 124 -9.96 -9.24 -10.20
CA SER A 124 -8.88 -10.00 -10.80
C SER A 124 -8.02 -10.74 -9.78
N GLY A 125 -7.98 -10.24 -8.54
CA GLY A 125 -7.08 -10.76 -7.49
C GLY A 125 -5.70 -10.08 -7.52
N VAL A 126 -5.33 -9.49 -8.66
CA VAL A 126 -4.08 -8.74 -8.84
C VAL A 126 -4.29 -7.31 -8.34
N ARG A 127 -3.80 -7.03 -7.13
CA ARG A 127 -4.01 -5.75 -6.45
C ARG A 127 -2.71 -5.03 -6.08
N THR A 128 -1.54 -5.56 -6.45
CA THR A 128 -0.22 -4.96 -6.16
C THR A 128 0.71 -5.12 -7.35
N ASN A 129 1.79 -4.33 -7.38
CA ASN A 129 2.92 -4.52 -8.29
C ASN A 129 3.83 -5.68 -7.89
N ARG A 130 3.53 -6.39 -6.80
CA ARG A 130 4.28 -7.56 -6.31
C ARG A 130 3.64 -8.89 -6.71
N HIS A 131 2.70 -8.89 -7.66
CA HIS A 131 2.19 -10.13 -8.27
C HIS A 131 3.13 -10.60 -9.39
N TYR A 132 3.87 -11.68 -9.18
CA TYR A 132 4.91 -12.21 -10.10
C TYR A 132 4.53 -13.52 -10.79
N THR A 133 3.27 -13.92 -10.74
CA THR A 133 2.78 -15.16 -11.38
C THR A 133 1.91 -14.84 -12.60
N PRO A 134 1.82 -15.76 -13.57
CA PRO A 134 0.85 -15.62 -14.66
C PRO A 134 -0.59 -15.59 -14.14
N VAL A 135 -1.43 -14.73 -14.71
CA VAL A 135 -2.84 -14.66 -14.35
C VAL A 135 -3.63 -15.82 -14.94
N VAL A 136 -4.52 -16.42 -14.14
CA VAL A 136 -5.39 -17.54 -14.54
C VAL A 136 -6.67 -17.06 -15.25
N LEU A 137 -6.86 -15.74 -15.33
CA LEU A 137 -7.98 -15.14 -16.03
C LEU A 137 -7.84 -15.34 -17.55
N ASP A 138 -8.96 -15.57 -18.22
CA ASP A 138 -9.05 -15.41 -19.66
C ASP A 138 -8.66 -14.00 -20.11
N THR A 139 -7.78 -13.92 -21.11
CA THR A 139 -7.18 -12.67 -21.59
C THR A 139 -7.50 -12.41 -23.05
N LEU A 140 -7.29 -11.16 -23.49
CA LEU A 140 -7.32 -10.77 -24.89
C LEU A 140 -6.39 -11.62 -25.75
N MET A 141 -5.21 -11.96 -25.22
CA MET A 141 -4.20 -12.76 -25.91
C MET A 141 -4.64 -14.22 -26.03
N ASP A 142 -5.30 -14.78 -25.00
CA ASP A 142 -5.91 -16.11 -25.07
C ASP A 142 -6.98 -16.18 -26.15
N ARG A 143 -7.84 -15.16 -26.22
CA ARG A 143 -8.89 -15.07 -27.25
C ARG A 143 -8.29 -15.00 -28.66
N ALA A 144 -7.22 -14.22 -28.84
CA ALA A 144 -6.53 -14.11 -30.13
C ALA A 144 -5.89 -15.44 -30.54
N ARG A 145 -5.17 -16.12 -29.64
CA ARG A 145 -4.61 -17.45 -29.90
C ARG A 145 -5.69 -18.49 -30.21
N ALA A 146 -6.79 -18.48 -29.45
CA ALA A 146 -7.93 -19.38 -29.67
C ALA A 146 -8.62 -19.14 -31.02
N ALA A 147 -8.59 -17.90 -31.53
CA ALA A 147 -9.06 -17.55 -32.87
C ALA A 147 -8.03 -17.86 -33.98
N GLY A 148 -6.89 -18.47 -33.66
CA GLY A 148 -5.83 -18.80 -34.62
C GLY A 148 -4.97 -17.62 -35.05
N LEU A 149 -5.05 -16.48 -34.35
CA LEU A 149 -4.31 -15.27 -34.67
C LEU A 149 -2.87 -15.32 -34.14
N ARG A 150 -1.94 -14.72 -34.87
CA ARG A 150 -0.56 -14.52 -34.38
C ARG A 150 -0.52 -13.40 -33.34
N VAL A 151 -0.04 -13.71 -32.13
CA VAL A 151 0.07 -12.76 -31.00
C VAL A 151 1.53 -12.47 -30.69
N ALA A 152 1.85 -11.19 -30.47
CA ALA A 152 3.18 -10.74 -30.07
C ALA A 152 3.13 -9.66 -28.98
N SER A 153 4.25 -9.47 -28.29
CA SER A 153 4.47 -8.32 -27.40
C SER A 153 5.85 -7.75 -27.54
N ALA A 154 5.97 -6.47 -27.18
CA ALA A 154 7.23 -5.81 -26.95
C ALA A 154 7.12 -4.99 -25.67
N SER A 155 8.10 -5.09 -24.78
CA SER A 155 8.16 -4.26 -23.58
C SER A 155 9.59 -3.94 -23.21
N ASP A 156 9.83 -2.74 -22.71
CA ASP A 156 11.09 -2.36 -22.08
C ASP A 156 11.24 -2.89 -20.64
N ASN A 157 10.19 -3.46 -20.05
CA ASN A 157 10.17 -4.10 -18.73
C ASN A 157 9.66 -5.56 -18.78
N SER A 158 9.82 -6.33 -17.69
CA SER A 158 9.44 -7.75 -17.60
C SER A 158 7.95 -8.11 -17.35
N PRO A 159 7.01 -7.22 -16.97
CA PRO A 159 5.75 -7.67 -16.37
C PRO A 159 4.77 -8.30 -17.38
N LEU A 160 4.80 -7.92 -18.66
CA LEU A 160 3.88 -8.52 -19.66
C LEU A 160 4.14 -10.03 -19.87
N PRO A 161 5.38 -10.47 -20.17
CA PRO A 161 5.68 -11.90 -20.24
C PRO A 161 5.36 -12.65 -18.95
N VAL A 162 5.64 -12.07 -17.78
CA VAL A 162 5.38 -12.72 -16.48
C VAL A 162 3.88 -12.92 -16.23
N LEU A 163 3.06 -11.89 -16.48
CA LEU A 163 1.62 -11.90 -16.16
C LEU A 163 0.80 -12.71 -17.17
N PHE A 164 1.21 -12.77 -18.44
CA PHE A 164 0.38 -13.31 -19.52
C PHE A 164 0.98 -14.55 -20.20
N LEU A 165 2.04 -15.11 -19.60
CA LEU A 165 2.63 -16.39 -20.00
C LEU A 165 1.55 -17.48 -20.10
N ARG A 166 1.62 -18.29 -21.16
CA ARG A 166 0.84 -19.54 -21.28
C ARG A 166 1.76 -20.74 -21.50
N PRO A 167 1.95 -21.63 -20.50
CA PRO A 167 2.69 -22.87 -20.71
C PRO A 167 1.97 -23.76 -21.73
N VAL A 168 2.72 -24.63 -22.43
CA VAL A 168 2.14 -25.61 -23.36
C VAL A 168 1.12 -26.51 -22.66
N ASP A 169 1.44 -27.00 -21.46
CA ASP A 169 0.53 -27.74 -20.57
C ASP A 169 -0.27 -26.77 -19.67
N PRO A 170 -1.60 -26.62 -19.88
CA PRO A 170 -2.44 -25.74 -19.07
C PRO A 170 -2.54 -26.15 -17.60
N ALA A 171 -2.34 -27.44 -17.26
CA ALA A 171 -2.38 -27.90 -15.87
C ALA A 171 -1.29 -27.25 -15.02
N ARG A 172 -0.16 -26.88 -15.64
CA ARG A 172 0.95 -26.17 -14.99
C ARG A 172 0.62 -24.73 -14.60
N LEU A 173 -0.35 -24.09 -15.25
CA LEU A 173 -0.78 -22.73 -14.88
C LEU A 173 -1.38 -22.71 -13.47
N ALA A 174 -2.16 -23.74 -13.11
CA ALA A 174 -2.75 -23.90 -11.79
C ALA A 174 -1.70 -24.25 -10.71
N GLU A 175 -0.61 -24.94 -11.08
CA GLU A 175 0.51 -25.21 -10.19
C GLU A 175 1.33 -23.94 -9.89
N LEU A 176 1.56 -23.09 -10.90
CA LEU A 176 2.26 -21.80 -10.74
C LEU A 176 1.47 -20.80 -9.89
N GLU A 177 0.13 -20.83 -9.95
CA GLU A 177 -0.76 -20.08 -9.04
C GLU A 177 -0.75 -20.64 -7.60
N GLY A 178 -0.14 -21.82 -7.38
CA GLY A 178 -0.04 -22.48 -6.08
C GLY A 178 1.34 -22.38 -5.43
N VAL A 179 2.35 -21.85 -6.12
CA VAL A 179 3.69 -21.66 -5.57
C VAL A 179 3.64 -20.53 -4.54
N ASP A 180 4.15 -20.81 -3.35
CA ASP A 180 4.20 -19.84 -2.25
C ASP A 180 5.03 -18.63 -2.68
N ILE A 181 4.40 -17.45 -2.69
CA ILE A 181 5.03 -16.19 -3.13
C ILE A 181 6.25 -15.86 -2.25
N ASP A 182 6.26 -16.28 -0.98
CA ASP A 182 7.41 -16.13 -0.09
C ASP A 182 8.66 -16.88 -0.60
N LEU A 183 8.47 -17.98 -1.33
CA LEU A 183 9.55 -18.75 -1.97
C LEU A 183 10.07 -18.06 -3.24
N MET A 184 9.26 -17.27 -3.94
CA MET A 184 9.66 -16.45 -5.10
C MET A 184 10.19 -15.07 -4.72
N LEU A 185 9.83 -14.52 -3.55
CA LEU A 185 10.35 -13.25 -3.05
C LEU A 185 11.66 -13.41 -2.27
N ALA A 186 11.93 -14.60 -1.72
CA ALA A 186 13.25 -14.98 -1.24
C ALA A 186 14.22 -15.31 -2.40
N ALA A 187 13.68 -15.51 -3.60
CA ALA A 187 14.43 -15.77 -4.81
C ALA A 187 15.08 -14.47 -5.33
N ASP A 188 16.32 -14.58 -5.77
CA ASP A 188 17.11 -13.49 -6.34
C ASP A 188 16.33 -12.83 -7.52
N PRO A 189 16.37 -11.50 -7.75
CA PRO A 189 15.93 -10.91 -9.02
C PRO A 189 16.49 -11.63 -10.27
N ASP A 190 17.67 -12.25 -10.17
CA ASP A 190 18.22 -13.10 -11.23
C ASP A 190 17.51 -14.47 -11.38
N GLU A 191 16.73 -14.92 -10.40
CA GLU A 191 15.84 -16.09 -10.50
C GLU A 191 14.52 -15.80 -11.23
N GLU A 192 14.07 -14.54 -11.32
CA GLU A 192 12.97 -14.13 -12.23
C GLU A 192 13.33 -14.46 -13.70
N ARG A 193 14.64 -14.45 -14.03
CA ARG A 193 15.19 -14.88 -15.33
C ARG A 193 15.39 -16.39 -15.46
N ARG A 194 15.22 -17.16 -14.38
CA ARG A 194 15.36 -18.63 -14.34
C ARG A 194 14.02 -19.36 -14.32
N MET A 195 12.90 -18.69 -14.61
CA MET A 195 11.66 -19.42 -14.91
C MET A 195 12.01 -20.52 -15.93
N PRO A 196 11.79 -21.81 -15.61
CA PRO A 196 12.24 -22.91 -16.45
C PRO A 196 11.75 -22.69 -17.88
N ALA A 197 12.60 -23.03 -18.85
CA ALA A 197 12.23 -23.09 -20.26
C ALA A 197 11.16 -24.18 -20.46
N PHE A 198 9.95 -23.95 -19.97
CA PHE A 198 8.79 -24.74 -20.31
C PHE A 198 8.60 -24.59 -21.81
N GLU A 199 8.16 -25.64 -22.50
CA GLU A 199 7.75 -25.54 -23.88
C GLU A 199 6.72 -24.40 -23.98
N LEU A 200 7.13 -23.28 -24.58
CA LEU A 200 6.34 -22.05 -24.67
C LEU A 200 5.47 -22.12 -25.90
N ARG A 201 4.22 -21.62 -25.83
CA ARG A 201 3.32 -21.62 -26.99
C ARG A 201 3.72 -20.61 -28.06
N SER A 202 4.51 -19.59 -27.70
CA SER A 202 4.93 -18.53 -28.62
C SER A 202 6.17 -17.76 -28.13
N ALA A 203 6.86 -17.06 -29.04
CA ALA A 203 7.98 -16.16 -28.71
C ALA A 203 7.57 -15.00 -27.77
N PHE A 204 6.27 -14.71 -27.67
CA PHE A 204 5.69 -13.81 -26.66
C PHE A 204 5.96 -14.29 -25.23
N ASP A 205 5.90 -15.60 -24.98
CA ASP A 205 6.00 -16.17 -23.64
C ASP A 205 7.46 -16.24 -23.16
N ASP A 206 8.41 -15.74 -23.94
CA ASP A 206 9.83 -15.80 -23.60
C ASP A 206 10.29 -14.51 -22.91
N SER A 207 10.21 -14.50 -21.58
CA SER A 207 10.66 -13.40 -20.72
C SER A 207 12.17 -13.15 -20.78
N ARG A 208 12.97 -14.08 -21.35
CA ARG A 208 14.45 -13.97 -21.41
C ARG A 208 14.93 -12.82 -22.29
N TYR A 209 14.05 -12.26 -23.13
CA TYR A 209 14.41 -11.21 -24.08
C TYR A 209 14.03 -9.80 -23.64
N ALA A 210 13.65 -9.54 -22.39
CA ALA A 210 13.51 -8.18 -21.89
C ALA A 210 14.80 -7.74 -21.14
N PRO A 211 15.48 -6.64 -21.54
CA PRO A 211 15.17 -5.76 -22.67
C PRO A 211 15.61 -6.35 -24.02
N TRP A 212 14.78 -6.13 -25.05
CA TRP A 212 14.95 -6.73 -26.38
C TRP A 212 16.16 -6.16 -27.12
N PRO A 213 16.89 -6.96 -27.91
CA PRO A 213 17.85 -6.42 -28.87
C PRO A 213 17.16 -5.39 -29.79
N GLY A 214 17.61 -4.13 -29.76
CA GLY A 214 16.97 -3.01 -30.47
C GLY A 214 15.83 -2.30 -29.71
N GLY A 215 15.62 -2.64 -28.43
CA GLY A 215 14.62 -2.04 -27.56
C GLY A 215 13.17 -2.35 -27.94
N VAL A 216 12.23 -1.76 -27.22
CA VAL A 216 10.78 -1.95 -27.43
C VAL A 216 10.34 -1.66 -28.87
N VAL A 217 10.92 -0.65 -29.51
CA VAL A 217 10.61 -0.27 -30.90
C VAL A 217 11.10 -1.32 -31.89
N GLY A 218 12.35 -1.79 -31.73
CA GLY A 218 12.94 -2.82 -32.60
C GLY A 218 12.15 -4.13 -32.50
N ALA A 219 11.83 -4.55 -31.29
CA ALA A 219 11.01 -5.73 -31.04
C ALA A 219 9.62 -5.60 -31.65
N ALA A 220 8.90 -4.50 -31.40
CA ALA A 220 7.57 -4.28 -31.97
C ALA A 220 7.60 -4.36 -33.50
N ARG A 221 8.56 -3.69 -34.16
CA ARG A 221 8.68 -3.71 -35.62
C ARG A 221 9.03 -5.10 -36.16
N ALA A 222 9.92 -5.84 -35.50
CA ALA A 222 10.27 -7.19 -35.92
C ALA A 222 9.06 -8.14 -35.85
N GLN A 223 8.30 -8.08 -34.77
CA GLN A 223 7.08 -8.89 -34.59
C GLN A 223 5.99 -8.55 -35.60
N LEU A 224 5.84 -7.25 -35.93
CA LEU A 224 4.93 -6.81 -36.99
C LEU A 224 5.35 -7.30 -38.38
N ALA A 225 6.65 -7.35 -38.65
CA ALA A 225 7.20 -7.88 -39.89
C ALA A 225 7.00 -9.40 -39.99
N ASP A 226 7.07 -10.12 -38.87
CA ASP A 226 6.80 -11.56 -38.73
C ASP A 226 5.28 -11.89 -38.73
N GLY A 227 4.43 -10.93 -39.08
CA GLY A 227 3.01 -11.17 -39.34
C GLY A 227 2.13 -11.24 -38.10
N ALA A 228 2.55 -10.72 -36.95
CA ALA A 228 1.67 -10.60 -35.78
C ALA A 228 0.37 -9.86 -36.14
N GLU A 229 -0.77 -10.37 -35.70
CA GLU A 229 -2.10 -9.80 -35.93
C GLU A 229 -2.63 -9.05 -34.71
N LEU A 230 -2.22 -9.49 -33.51
CA LEU A 230 -2.33 -8.72 -32.27
C LEU A 230 -0.91 -8.46 -31.75
N ALA A 231 -0.54 -7.19 -31.59
CA ALA A 231 0.70 -6.81 -30.92
C ALA A 231 0.38 -5.94 -29.69
N VAL A 232 0.91 -6.33 -28.53
CA VAL A 232 0.80 -5.55 -27.29
C VAL A 232 2.16 -4.94 -26.93
N VAL A 233 2.25 -3.62 -26.97
CA VAL A 233 3.48 -2.88 -26.71
C VAL A 233 3.36 -2.15 -25.38
N LEU A 234 4.30 -2.35 -24.46
CA LEU A 234 4.38 -1.61 -23.20
C LEU A 234 5.64 -0.74 -23.18
N ILE A 235 5.47 0.57 -22.98
CA ILE A 235 6.55 1.56 -22.88
C ILE A 235 6.58 2.07 -21.44
N GLY A 236 7.59 1.67 -20.67
CA GLY A 236 7.78 1.91 -19.23
C GLY A 236 8.54 3.20 -18.89
N ALA A 237 9.30 3.75 -19.84
CA ALA A 237 10.21 4.88 -19.57
C ALA A 237 9.53 6.15 -18.97
N VAL A 238 8.24 6.34 -19.20
CA VAL A 238 7.47 7.49 -18.67
C VAL A 238 7.21 7.34 -17.17
N ASP A 239 6.81 6.14 -16.72
CA ASP A 239 6.64 5.79 -15.31
C ASP A 239 7.97 5.86 -14.54
N ASP A 240 9.06 5.33 -15.12
CA ASP A 240 10.40 5.41 -14.53
C ASP A 240 10.82 6.88 -14.24
N ALA A 241 10.55 7.78 -15.19
CA ALA A 241 10.83 9.20 -15.01
C ALA A 241 9.90 9.86 -13.99
N GLY A 242 8.61 9.47 -13.97
CA GLY A 242 7.62 9.96 -13.01
C GLY A 242 7.94 9.54 -11.58
N HIS A 243 8.45 8.33 -11.39
CA HIS A 243 8.97 7.86 -10.11
C HIS A 243 10.25 8.58 -9.67
N ALA A 244 11.16 8.87 -10.60
CA ALA A 244 12.46 9.46 -10.28
C ALA A 244 12.36 10.95 -9.92
N GLU A 245 11.57 11.73 -10.68
CA GLU A 245 11.57 13.20 -10.59
C GLU A 245 10.18 13.83 -10.54
N GLY A 246 9.10 13.04 -10.67
CA GLY A 246 7.73 13.55 -10.68
C GLY A 246 7.22 14.00 -12.05
N ALA A 247 5.89 14.07 -12.20
CA ALA A 247 5.26 14.37 -13.48
C ALA A 247 5.44 15.82 -13.97
N ASP A 248 5.72 16.77 -13.07
CA ASP A 248 6.01 18.16 -13.46
C ASP A 248 7.50 18.38 -13.86
N SER A 249 8.31 17.32 -13.82
CA SER A 249 9.74 17.43 -14.09
C SER A 249 10.08 17.55 -15.59
N PRO A 250 11.22 18.19 -15.92
CA PRO A 250 11.79 18.12 -17.27
C PRO A 250 12.11 16.69 -17.71
N ALA A 251 12.47 15.78 -16.79
CA ALA A 251 12.75 14.38 -17.11
C ALA A 251 11.51 13.64 -17.60
N TYR A 252 10.39 13.79 -16.89
CA TYR A 252 9.10 13.23 -17.30
C TYR A 252 8.66 13.76 -18.67
N ARG A 253 8.78 15.08 -18.92
CA ARG A 253 8.49 15.65 -20.25
C ARG A 253 9.37 15.08 -21.37
N ARG A 254 10.66 14.83 -21.12
CA ARG A 254 11.55 14.18 -22.09
C ARG A 254 11.15 12.73 -22.34
N ALA A 255 10.78 11.98 -21.30
CA ALA A 255 10.32 10.60 -21.44
C ALA A 255 9.01 10.54 -22.26
N VAL A 256 8.07 11.45 -22.04
CA VAL A 256 6.84 11.59 -22.83
C VAL A 256 7.15 11.85 -24.31
N ALA A 257 8.12 12.73 -24.61
CA ALA A 257 8.56 12.98 -25.99
C ALA A 257 9.23 11.74 -26.63
N GLN A 258 10.02 10.99 -25.87
CA GLN A 258 10.63 9.73 -26.34
C GLN A 258 9.57 8.66 -26.61
N ALA A 259 8.55 8.55 -25.75
CA ALA A 259 7.42 7.65 -25.98
C ALA A 259 6.65 8.02 -27.26
N ASP A 260 6.47 9.31 -27.56
CA ASP A 260 5.83 9.74 -28.82
C ASP A 260 6.65 9.33 -30.05
N LEU A 261 7.99 9.45 -30.00
CA LEU A 261 8.88 8.99 -31.06
C LEU A 261 8.84 7.46 -31.24
N ALA A 262 8.74 6.71 -30.14
CA ALA A 262 8.57 5.26 -30.18
C ALA A 262 7.23 4.87 -30.83
N ILE A 263 6.13 5.53 -30.45
CA ILE A 263 4.82 5.36 -31.08
C ILE A 263 4.90 5.68 -32.57
N ALA A 264 5.58 6.77 -32.96
CA ALA A 264 5.74 7.14 -34.37
C ALA A 264 6.43 6.05 -35.18
N ALA A 265 7.51 5.48 -34.66
CA ALA A 265 8.26 4.42 -35.33
C ALA A 265 7.46 3.11 -35.46
N ILE A 266 6.61 2.80 -34.48
CA ILE A 266 5.73 1.62 -34.52
C ILE A 266 4.59 1.83 -35.50
N VAL A 267 3.91 2.97 -35.43
CA VAL A 267 2.80 3.32 -36.33
C VAL A 267 3.25 3.40 -37.78
N ALA A 268 4.48 3.84 -38.05
CA ALA A 268 5.07 3.85 -39.40
C ALA A 268 5.21 2.45 -40.03
N ALA A 269 5.12 1.37 -39.25
CA ALA A 269 5.13 -0.01 -39.74
C ALA A 269 3.71 -0.57 -40.04
N LEU A 270 2.67 0.24 -39.87
CA LEU A 270 1.27 -0.14 -40.06
C LEU A 270 0.70 0.49 -41.33
N ASP A 271 -0.20 -0.24 -41.98
CA ASP A 271 -1.11 0.33 -42.97
C ASP A 271 -2.44 0.63 -42.29
N LEU A 272 -2.65 1.87 -41.83
CA LEU A 272 -3.87 2.25 -41.09
C LEU A 272 -5.17 2.15 -41.91
N THR A 273 -5.11 1.86 -43.22
CA THR A 273 -6.31 1.53 -44.00
C THR A 273 -6.78 0.10 -43.76
N GLN A 274 -5.88 -0.78 -43.31
CA GLN A 274 -6.15 -2.20 -43.02
C GLN A 274 -5.94 -2.55 -41.53
N ASP A 275 -5.09 -1.81 -40.85
CA ASP A 275 -4.65 -2.04 -39.47
C ASP A 275 -5.21 -0.95 -38.55
N ALA A 276 -5.28 -1.25 -37.25
CA ALA A 276 -5.66 -0.30 -36.22
C ALA A 276 -4.59 -0.19 -35.14
N VAL A 277 -4.51 0.98 -34.53
CA VAL A 277 -3.69 1.24 -33.34
C VAL A 277 -4.58 1.80 -32.22
N VAL A 278 -4.35 1.33 -31.01
CA VAL A 278 -4.97 1.84 -29.78
C VAL A 278 -3.86 2.23 -28.82
N VAL A 279 -3.83 3.47 -28.37
CA VAL A 279 -2.88 4.01 -27.38
C VAL A 279 -3.63 4.31 -26.09
N VAL A 280 -3.17 3.73 -24.99
CA VAL A 280 -3.73 3.89 -23.65
C VAL A 280 -2.61 4.00 -22.61
N ALA A 281 -2.94 4.42 -21.39
CA ALA A 281 -2.06 4.26 -20.23
C ALA A 281 -2.78 3.47 -19.14
N ASP A 282 -2.03 2.87 -18.23
CA ASP A 282 -2.53 2.11 -17.09
C ASP A 282 -2.85 3.02 -15.88
N HIS A 283 -2.05 4.06 -15.65
CA HIS A 283 -2.29 5.15 -14.71
C HIS A 283 -1.51 6.40 -15.11
N GLY A 284 -1.67 7.49 -14.35
CA GLY A 284 -0.82 8.68 -14.39
C GLY A 284 0.07 8.81 -13.16
N HIS A 285 0.55 10.03 -12.90
CA HIS A 285 1.41 10.37 -11.77
C HIS A 285 1.01 11.70 -11.14
N THR A 286 1.29 11.86 -9.84
CA THR A 286 1.23 13.17 -9.18
C THR A 286 2.38 14.07 -9.66
N ASP A 287 2.23 15.38 -9.48
CA ASP A 287 3.25 16.37 -9.88
C ASP A 287 4.62 16.08 -9.21
N SER A 288 4.61 15.66 -7.94
CA SER A 288 5.79 15.31 -7.16
C SER A 288 6.32 13.89 -7.41
N GLY A 289 5.61 13.09 -8.21
CA GLY A 289 5.90 11.68 -8.43
C GLY A 289 5.15 10.75 -7.49
N GLY A 290 4.94 9.51 -7.98
CA GLY A 290 4.14 8.48 -7.31
C GLY A 290 2.72 8.34 -7.87
N HIS A 291 2.13 7.16 -7.63
CA HIS A 291 0.81 6.71 -8.11
C HIS A 291 0.26 5.58 -7.20
N GLY A 292 -0.89 5.00 -7.54
CA GLY A 292 -1.55 3.94 -6.75
C GLY A 292 -2.82 4.39 -6.01
N GLY A 293 -3.01 5.70 -5.89
CA GLY A 293 -4.17 6.33 -5.27
C GLY A 293 -5.34 6.59 -6.22
N THR A 294 -6.17 7.57 -5.86
CA THR A 294 -7.38 7.93 -6.61
C THR A 294 -7.37 9.38 -7.08
N GLU A 295 -6.19 10.01 -7.11
CA GLU A 295 -6.00 11.36 -7.61
C GLU A 295 -6.47 11.45 -9.08
N PRO A 296 -7.18 12.50 -9.49
CA PRO A 296 -7.66 12.64 -10.87
C PRO A 296 -6.56 12.52 -11.92
N GLU A 297 -5.39 13.12 -11.67
CA GLU A 297 -4.20 13.06 -12.53
C GLU A 297 -3.56 11.67 -12.61
N VAL A 298 -3.82 10.80 -11.63
CA VAL A 298 -3.39 9.40 -11.62
C VAL A 298 -4.45 8.48 -12.25
N MET A 299 -5.73 8.81 -12.08
CA MET A 299 -6.85 7.98 -12.53
C MET A 299 -7.28 8.23 -13.97
N THR A 300 -7.03 9.43 -14.51
CA THR A 300 -7.44 9.80 -15.88
C THR A 300 -6.29 9.61 -16.85
N VAL A 301 -6.47 8.68 -17.78
CA VAL A 301 -5.45 8.25 -18.75
C VAL A 301 -5.90 8.49 -20.18
N PRO A 302 -4.99 8.69 -21.15
CA PRO A 302 -5.37 8.82 -22.55
C PRO A 302 -6.02 7.54 -23.08
N LEU A 303 -6.99 7.70 -23.99
CA LEU A 303 -7.50 6.64 -24.84
C LEU A 303 -7.63 7.20 -26.25
N VAL A 304 -6.71 6.81 -27.13
CA VAL A 304 -6.63 7.27 -28.52
C VAL A 304 -6.64 6.03 -29.41
N ALA A 305 -7.41 6.07 -30.49
CA ALA A 305 -7.43 4.97 -31.46
C ALA A 305 -7.51 5.51 -32.88
N ALA A 306 -6.90 4.84 -33.84
CA ALA A 306 -6.97 5.22 -35.25
C ALA A 306 -6.78 4.00 -36.17
N GLY A 307 -7.23 4.14 -37.42
CA GLY A 307 -7.09 3.13 -38.47
C GLY A 307 -8.36 2.34 -38.75
N ALA A 308 -8.21 1.16 -39.34
CA ALA A 308 -9.30 0.34 -39.83
C ALA A 308 -10.31 -0.01 -38.71
N GLY A 309 -11.59 0.16 -39.00
CA GLY A 309 -12.66 -0.13 -38.04
C GLY A 309 -12.85 0.93 -36.94
N ILE A 310 -12.08 2.01 -36.91
CA ILE A 310 -12.23 3.11 -35.94
C ILE A 310 -13.09 4.23 -36.50
N GLN A 311 -14.04 4.73 -35.68
CA GLN A 311 -14.91 5.84 -36.03
C GLN A 311 -14.19 7.17 -35.84
N VAL A 312 -13.83 7.85 -36.94
CA VAL A 312 -13.18 9.16 -36.90
C VAL A 312 -14.09 10.21 -36.25
N GLY A 313 -13.53 11.00 -35.34
CA GLY A 313 -14.22 12.07 -34.63
C GLY A 313 -15.09 11.58 -33.46
N ALA A 314 -15.13 10.27 -33.16
CA ALA A 314 -15.84 9.76 -32.01
C ALA A 314 -15.09 10.04 -30.69
N THR A 315 -15.87 10.17 -29.61
CA THR A 315 -15.38 10.39 -28.25
C THR A 315 -15.86 9.23 -27.36
N PRO A 316 -14.97 8.62 -26.55
CA PRO A 316 -15.36 7.55 -25.63
C PRO A 316 -16.38 8.03 -24.59
N GLN A 317 -17.39 7.22 -24.30
CA GLN A 317 -18.41 7.54 -23.29
C GLN A 317 -18.09 6.84 -21.97
N ALA A 318 -17.47 7.56 -21.02
CA ALA A 318 -17.09 7.04 -19.71
C ALA A 318 -16.29 5.73 -19.80
N ALA A 319 -15.31 5.68 -20.72
CA ALA A 319 -14.47 4.52 -20.93
C ALA A 319 -13.64 4.20 -19.68
N ARG A 320 -13.47 2.92 -19.41
CA ARG A 320 -12.61 2.39 -18.34
C ARG A 320 -11.57 1.48 -18.97
N LEU A 321 -10.47 1.23 -18.27
CA LEU A 321 -9.44 0.32 -18.81
C LEU A 321 -9.98 -1.08 -19.11
N ILE A 322 -10.93 -1.56 -18.31
CA ILE A 322 -11.57 -2.85 -18.57
C ILE A 322 -12.34 -2.93 -19.90
N ASP A 323 -12.69 -1.79 -20.50
CA ASP A 323 -13.40 -1.72 -21.77
C ASP A 323 -12.44 -1.85 -22.99
N VAL A 324 -11.12 -1.84 -22.79
CA VAL A 324 -10.12 -1.94 -23.86
C VAL A 324 -10.11 -3.33 -24.50
N ALA A 325 -9.93 -4.40 -23.71
CA ALA A 325 -9.92 -5.78 -24.22
C ALA A 325 -11.14 -6.15 -25.09
N PRO A 326 -12.41 -5.95 -24.64
CA PRO A 326 -13.57 -6.27 -25.49
C PRO A 326 -13.63 -5.43 -26.78
N THR A 327 -13.14 -4.19 -26.73
CA THR A 327 -13.06 -3.31 -27.92
C THR A 327 -12.03 -3.80 -28.92
N VAL A 328 -10.82 -4.16 -28.47
CA VAL A 328 -9.78 -4.75 -29.34
C VAL A 328 -10.20 -6.11 -29.88
N ALA A 329 -10.87 -6.94 -29.08
CA ALA A 329 -11.45 -8.20 -29.54
C ALA A 329 -12.46 -8.01 -30.68
N THR A 330 -13.26 -6.95 -30.60
CA THR A 330 -14.22 -6.60 -31.66
C THR A 330 -13.52 -6.18 -32.96
N LEU A 331 -12.45 -5.39 -32.89
CA LEU A 331 -11.66 -5.02 -34.07
C LEU A 331 -11.08 -6.25 -34.78
N LEU A 332 -10.66 -7.27 -34.03
CA LEU A 332 -10.12 -8.52 -34.57
C LEU A 332 -11.20 -9.56 -34.92
N GLY A 333 -12.49 -9.26 -34.70
CA GLY A 333 -13.59 -10.19 -35.00
C GLY A 333 -13.62 -11.42 -34.10
N MET A 334 -13.05 -11.35 -32.89
CA MET A 334 -12.95 -12.47 -31.95
C MET A 334 -13.85 -12.25 -30.71
N PRO A 335 -14.19 -13.30 -29.94
CA PRO A 335 -14.90 -13.14 -28.66
C PRO A 335 -14.12 -12.25 -27.68
N ALA A 336 -14.83 -11.48 -26.86
CA ALA A 336 -14.22 -10.79 -25.72
C ALA A 336 -13.76 -11.80 -24.65
N PRO A 337 -12.77 -11.45 -23.79
CA PRO A 337 -12.37 -12.32 -22.69
C PRO A 337 -13.56 -12.67 -21.79
N GLY A 338 -13.79 -13.96 -21.54
CA GLY A 338 -15.00 -14.49 -20.91
C GLY A 338 -15.15 -14.15 -19.43
N HIS A 339 -14.06 -13.77 -18.75
CA HIS A 339 -14.10 -13.22 -17.40
C HIS A 339 -14.28 -11.70 -17.36
N GLY A 340 -14.25 -11.02 -18.50
CA GLY A 340 -14.26 -9.56 -18.53
C GLY A 340 -15.53 -8.98 -17.89
N LEU A 341 -15.35 -7.84 -17.21
CA LEU A 341 -16.38 -6.94 -16.69
C LEU A 341 -16.48 -5.62 -17.48
N GLY A 342 -15.68 -5.47 -18.54
CA GLY A 342 -15.79 -4.36 -19.48
C GLY A 342 -16.81 -4.58 -20.59
N ARG A 343 -17.29 -3.48 -21.16
CA ARG A 343 -18.13 -3.44 -22.36
C ARG A 343 -17.29 -3.10 -23.59
N THR A 344 -17.74 -3.52 -24.75
CA THR A 344 -17.24 -3.03 -26.03
C THR A 344 -17.60 -1.55 -26.16
N LEU A 345 -16.61 -0.71 -26.47
CA LEU A 345 -16.81 0.71 -26.78
C LEU A 345 -17.28 0.85 -28.23
N THR A 346 -18.50 0.37 -28.51
CA THR A 346 -19.06 0.35 -29.87
C THR A 346 -19.17 1.75 -30.49
N GLU A 347 -19.26 2.79 -29.67
CA GLU A 347 -19.25 4.19 -30.13
C GLU A 347 -17.93 4.59 -30.80
N LEU A 348 -16.84 3.86 -30.56
CA LEU A 348 -15.52 4.11 -31.16
C LEU A 348 -15.31 3.36 -32.48
N LEU A 349 -16.26 2.50 -32.87
CA LEU A 349 -16.09 1.58 -33.99
C LEU A 349 -16.91 2.02 -35.20
N ALA A 350 -16.26 2.08 -36.36
CA ALA A 350 -16.90 2.23 -37.65
C ALA A 350 -17.51 0.88 -38.11
N ALA A 351 -18.43 0.34 -37.31
CA ALA A 351 -19.02 -0.97 -37.52
C ALA A 351 -20.50 -0.86 -37.94
N PRO A 352 -21.04 -1.82 -38.72
CA PRO A 352 -22.46 -1.89 -39.00
C PRO A 352 -23.29 -1.95 -37.71
N ALA A 353 -24.48 -1.35 -37.71
CA ALA A 353 -25.37 -1.34 -36.53
C ALA A 353 -25.64 -2.76 -35.98
N ALA A 354 -25.80 -3.76 -36.87
CA ALA A 354 -25.96 -5.15 -36.48
C ALA A 354 -24.76 -5.71 -35.68
N THR A 355 -23.53 -5.31 -36.04
CA THR A 355 -22.31 -5.69 -35.30
C THR A 355 -22.33 -5.08 -33.90
N ALA A 356 -22.65 -3.79 -33.79
CA ALA A 356 -22.76 -3.11 -32.50
C ALA A 356 -23.84 -3.75 -31.60
N THR A 357 -25.01 -4.07 -32.16
CA THR A 357 -26.09 -4.74 -31.42
C THR A 357 -25.70 -6.14 -30.94
N ALA A 358 -25.10 -6.97 -31.81
CA ALA A 358 -24.65 -8.31 -31.45
C ALA A 358 -23.59 -8.28 -30.35
N ARG A 359 -22.62 -7.37 -30.45
CA ARG A 359 -21.58 -7.16 -29.44
C ARG A 359 -22.17 -6.71 -28.10
N ALA A 360 -23.07 -5.73 -28.11
CA ALA A 360 -23.74 -5.28 -26.89
C ALA A 360 -24.56 -6.39 -26.21
N GLN A 361 -25.20 -7.27 -26.98
CA GLN A 361 -25.94 -8.41 -26.43
C GLN A 361 -25.03 -9.48 -25.82
N ALA A 362 -23.94 -9.82 -26.50
CA ALA A 362 -22.92 -10.72 -25.96
C ALA A 362 -22.34 -10.16 -24.66
N ASP A 363 -22.00 -8.87 -24.64
CA ASP A 363 -21.50 -8.19 -23.45
C ASP A 363 -22.50 -8.23 -22.30
N ARG A 364 -23.76 -7.86 -22.51
CA ARG A 364 -24.79 -7.96 -21.45
C ARG A 364 -24.86 -9.36 -20.83
N THR A 365 -24.77 -10.40 -21.64
CA THR A 365 -24.85 -11.79 -21.19
C THR A 365 -23.61 -12.21 -20.39
N ARG A 366 -22.41 -11.85 -20.89
CA ARG A 366 -21.13 -12.11 -20.22
C ARG A 366 -21.02 -11.34 -18.90
N LEU A 367 -21.37 -10.06 -18.91
CA LEU A 367 -21.33 -9.17 -17.74
C LEU A 367 -22.27 -9.69 -16.65
N ALA A 368 -23.54 -9.97 -16.96
CA ALA A 368 -24.50 -10.47 -15.99
C ALA A 368 -24.03 -11.78 -15.31
N HIS A 369 -23.39 -12.68 -16.06
CA HIS A 369 -22.82 -13.90 -15.53
C HIS A 369 -21.62 -13.64 -14.61
N THR A 370 -20.67 -12.85 -15.06
CA THR A 370 -19.43 -12.55 -14.34
C THR A 370 -19.71 -11.73 -13.07
N GLU A 371 -20.60 -10.75 -13.15
CA GLU A 371 -21.07 -9.96 -12.00
C GLU A 371 -21.76 -10.83 -10.95
N ALA A 372 -22.54 -11.84 -11.38
CA ALA A 372 -23.17 -12.77 -10.44
C ALA A 372 -22.14 -13.59 -9.66
N ILE A 373 -21.06 -14.05 -10.31
CA ILE A 373 -19.95 -14.77 -9.67
C ILE A 373 -19.24 -13.86 -8.66
N VAL A 374 -18.86 -12.65 -9.08
CA VAL A 374 -18.18 -11.68 -8.21
C VAL A 374 -19.07 -11.30 -7.02
N ALA A 375 -20.36 -11.04 -7.25
CA ALA A 375 -21.31 -10.70 -6.19
C ALA A 375 -21.51 -11.85 -5.19
N ALA A 376 -21.59 -13.10 -5.67
CA ALA A 376 -21.71 -14.28 -4.81
C ALA A 376 -20.47 -14.45 -3.92
N SER A 377 -19.27 -14.36 -4.52
CA SER A 377 -18.01 -14.42 -3.77
C SER A 377 -17.90 -13.28 -2.76
N ARG A 378 -18.26 -12.05 -3.16
CA ARG A 378 -18.23 -10.89 -2.26
C ARG A 378 -19.15 -11.08 -1.06
N ARG A 379 -20.37 -11.60 -1.24
CA ARG A 379 -21.29 -11.92 -0.12
C ARG A 379 -20.67 -12.94 0.84
N GLN A 380 -20.08 -14.02 0.32
CA GLN A 380 -19.44 -15.05 1.15
C GLN A 380 -18.21 -14.51 1.88
N THR A 381 -17.40 -13.69 1.23
CA THR A 381 -16.21 -13.06 1.81
C THR A 381 -16.61 -12.05 2.88
N VAL A 382 -17.60 -11.19 2.65
CA VAL A 382 -18.11 -10.25 3.66
C VAL A 382 -18.59 -10.98 4.91
N GLY A 383 -19.36 -12.08 4.78
CA GLY A 383 -19.81 -12.87 5.92
C GLY A 383 -18.65 -13.43 6.77
N ARG A 384 -17.65 -14.03 6.11
CA ARG A 384 -16.43 -14.54 6.78
C ARG A 384 -15.61 -13.42 7.42
N VAL A 385 -15.48 -12.28 6.75
CA VAL A 385 -14.76 -11.10 7.24
C VAL A 385 -15.45 -10.55 8.49
N LEU A 386 -16.77 -10.39 8.47
CA LEU A 386 -17.53 -9.90 9.63
C LEU A 386 -17.42 -10.85 10.83
N ALA A 387 -17.49 -12.17 10.62
CA ALA A 387 -17.29 -13.16 11.69
C ALA A 387 -15.88 -13.06 12.30
N ARG A 388 -14.84 -12.96 11.46
CA ARG A 388 -13.45 -12.75 11.91
C ARG A 388 -13.29 -11.43 12.66
N ARG A 389 -13.90 -10.34 12.19
CA ARG A 389 -13.90 -9.03 12.87
C ARG A 389 -14.57 -9.13 14.24
N GLY A 390 -15.71 -9.80 14.34
CA GLY A 390 -16.39 -10.05 15.61
C GLY A 390 -15.51 -10.78 16.63
N LEU A 391 -14.83 -11.85 16.21
CA LEU A 391 -13.89 -12.59 17.06
C LEU A 391 -12.73 -11.70 17.53
N ARG A 392 -12.16 -10.89 16.64
CA ARG A 392 -11.05 -10.00 16.99
C ARG A 392 -11.48 -8.86 17.89
N LEU A 393 -12.67 -8.31 17.71
CA LEU A 393 -13.23 -7.29 18.61
C LEU A 393 -13.46 -7.87 20.00
N ALA A 394 -13.95 -9.11 20.09
CA ALA A 394 -14.08 -9.82 21.37
C ALA A 394 -12.70 -10.04 22.03
N ALA A 395 -11.69 -10.46 21.26
CA ALA A 395 -10.33 -10.61 21.76
C ALA A 395 -9.72 -9.27 22.21
N ALA A 396 -9.89 -8.21 21.41
CA ALA A 396 -9.41 -6.87 21.75
C ALA A 396 -10.10 -6.32 23.01
N GLY A 397 -11.41 -6.54 23.14
CA GLY A 397 -12.17 -6.22 24.34
C GLY A 397 -11.68 -6.98 25.57
N ALA A 398 -11.41 -8.29 25.45
CA ALA A 398 -10.87 -9.09 26.53
C ALA A 398 -9.49 -8.60 27.00
N VAL A 399 -8.59 -8.27 26.07
CA VAL A 399 -7.28 -7.69 26.39
C VAL A 399 -7.43 -6.33 27.08
N ALA A 400 -8.31 -5.46 26.58
CA ALA A 400 -8.58 -4.17 27.21
C ALA A 400 -9.09 -4.33 28.66
N VAL A 401 -10.00 -5.28 28.91
CA VAL A 401 -10.47 -5.60 30.26
C VAL A 401 -9.34 -6.08 31.17
N ILE A 402 -8.44 -6.96 30.68
CA ILE A 402 -7.28 -7.44 31.43
C ILE A 402 -6.33 -6.28 31.77
N LEU A 403 -6.00 -5.42 30.79
CA LEU A 403 -5.09 -4.29 30.98
C LEU A 403 -5.67 -3.25 31.96
N ILE A 404 -6.95 -2.90 31.81
CA ILE A 404 -7.64 -1.98 32.71
C ILE A 404 -7.73 -2.58 34.12
N GLY A 405 -8.13 -3.85 34.24
CA GLY A 405 -8.21 -4.57 35.51
C GLY A 405 -6.86 -4.65 36.22
N GLY A 406 -5.79 -4.98 35.49
CA GLY A 406 -4.42 -5.01 35.98
C GLY A 406 -3.93 -3.64 36.43
N ALA A 407 -4.21 -2.57 35.67
CA ALA A 407 -3.87 -1.20 36.04
C ALA A 407 -4.61 -0.75 37.31
N LEU A 408 -5.90 -1.07 37.45
CA LEU A 408 -6.67 -0.78 38.66
C LEU A 408 -6.15 -1.56 39.87
N TRP A 409 -5.76 -2.83 39.68
CA TRP A 409 -5.17 -3.67 40.72
C TRP A 409 -3.80 -3.13 41.19
N LEU A 410 -2.90 -2.80 40.27
CA LEU A 410 -1.59 -2.20 40.56
C LEU A 410 -1.73 -0.83 41.24
N ARG A 411 -2.70 -0.01 40.82
CA ARG A 411 -3.03 1.27 41.47
C ARG A 411 -3.42 1.07 42.94
N ARG A 412 -4.25 0.07 43.24
CA ARG A 412 -4.64 -0.27 44.63
C ARG A 412 -3.46 -0.73 45.48
N ARG A 413 -2.43 -1.33 44.88
CA ARG A 413 -1.19 -1.77 45.53
C ARG A 413 -0.10 -0.67 45.61
N GLY A 414 -0.37 0.53 45.09
CA GLY A 414 0.58 1.64 45.08
C GLY A 414 1.69 1.52 44.01
N GLY A 415 1.55 0.59 43.06
CA GLY A 415 2.50 0.42 41.94
C GLY A 415 2.26 1.37 40.77
N LEU A 416 1.09 2.02 40.72
CA LEU A 416 0.71 3.01 39.69
C LEU A 416 0.12 4.27 40.34
N ALA A 417 0.68 5.43 39.97
CA ALA A 417 0.16 6.76 40.26
C ALA A 417 0.14 7.57 38.95
N PHE A 418 -0.79 8.50 38.81
CA PHE A 418 -0.95 9.21 37.53
C PHE A 418 -1.33 10.67 37.77
N ASP A 419 -0.71 11.59 37.01
CA ASP A 419 -1.02 13.01 37.02
C ASP A 419 -1.91 13.36 35.82
N ALA A 420 -3.13 13.82 36.06
CA ALA A 420 -4.11 14.14 35.03
C ALA A 420 -3.56 15.07 33.93
N ARG A 421 -2.63 15.97 34.29
CA ARG A 421 -1.99 16.89 33.34
C ARG A 421 -1.14 16.15 32.31
N THR A 422 -0.54 15.02 32.68
CA THR A 422 0.29 14.23 31.78
C THR A 422 -0.54 13.45 30.74
N ALA A 423 -1.76 12.99 31.05
CA ALA A 423 -2.63 12.42 30.02
C ALA A 423 -3.20 13.49 29.12
N VAL A 424 -3.63 14.63 29.68
CA VAL A 424 -4.24 15.71 28.90
C VAL A 424 -3.23 16.36 27.94
N LEU A 425 -1.97 16.49 28.36
CA LEU A 425 -0.93 17.13 27.53
C LEU A 425 -0.09 16.12 26.76
N GLY A 426 0.31 15.00 27.36
CA GLY A 426 1.31 14.09 26.79
C GLY A 426 0.76 13.11 25.75
N VAL A 427 -0.50 12.68 25.87
CA VAL A 427 -1.11 11.73 24.94
C VAL A 427 -1.61 12.41 23.67
N PRO A 428 -2.39 13.52 23.74
CA PRO A 428 -2.73 14.29 22.55
C PRO A 428 -1.51 14.91 21.87
N ALA A 429 -0.45 15.29 22.59
CA ALA A 429 0.73 15.89 21.96
C ALA A 429 1.38 14.99 20.91
N PHE A 430 1.44 13.67 21.11
CA PHE A 430 1.96 12.77 20.09
C PHE A 430 1.10 12.82 18.82
N PHE A 431 -0.21 12.62 18.95
CA PHE A 431 -1.13 12.60 17.80
C PHE A 431 -1.22 13.98 17.14
N VAL A 432 -1.27 15.05 17.92
CA VAL A 432 -1.31 16.43 17.42
C VAL A 432 -0.01 16.77 16.68
N VAL A 433 1.17 16.48 17.24
CA VAL A 433 2.44 16.70 16.53
C VAL A 433 2.54 15.84 15.28
N TYR A 434 2.17 14.56 15.37
CA TYR A 434 2.17 13.63 14.25
C TYR A 434 1.26 14.11 13.10
N TYR A 435 0.00 14.46 13.40
CA TYR A 435 -0.96 14.88 12.38
C TYR A 435 -0.76 16.33 11.91
N LEU A 436 -0.32 17.25 12.77
CA LEU A 436 0.05 18.61 12.35
C LEU A 436 1.27 18.58 11.44
N MET A 437 2.24 17.70 11.68
CA MET A 437 3.41 17.56 10.82
C MET A 437 3.05 16.91 9.48
N LEU A 438 2.19 15.88 9.47
CA LEU A 438 1.63 15.35 8.22
C LEU A 438 0.88 16.41 7.42
N ALA A 439 0.06 17.23 8.09
CA ALA A 439 -0.65 18.34 7.45
C ALA A 439 0.29 19.44 6.96
N ALA A 440 1.30 19.82 7.75
CA ALA A 440 2.26 20.87 7.41
C ALA A 440 3.20 20.45 6.26
N LEU A 441 3.48 19.16 6.12
CA LEU A 441 4.25 18.60 5.01
C LEU A 441 3.40 18.37 3.74
N GLY A 442 2.12 18.74 3.76
CA GLY A 442 1.21 18.58 2.62
C GLY A 442 0.93 17.12 2.23
N GLN A 443 1.33 16.16 3.06
CA GLN A 443 1.22 14.74 2.75
C GLN A 443 -0.25 14.32 2.84
N ARG A 444 -0.85 14.08 1.68
CA ARG A 444 -2.19 13.48 1.59
C ARG A 444 -2.04 11.97 1.81
N PHE A 445 -2.92 11.37 2.61
CA PHE A 445 -2.97 9.92 2.80
C PHE A 445 -3.44 9.23 1.51
N SER A 446 -2.50 9.09 0.58
CA SER A 446 -2.64 8.39 -0.69
C SER A 446 -1.42 7.55 -0.97
N PRO A 447 -1.58 6.31 -1.49
CA PRO A 447 -0.47 5.56 -2.04
C PRO A 447 0.39 6.39 -3.01
N SER A 448 -0.24 7.32 -3.75
CA SER A 448 0.45 8.18 -4.71
C SER A 448 1.47 9.17 -4.11
N PHE A 449 1.39 9.49 -2.82
CA PHE A 449 2.33 10.39 -2.14
C PHE A 449 3.28 9.62 -1.21
N LEU A 450 3.20 8.30 -1.16
CA LEU A 450 4.20 7.49 -0.50
C LEU A 450 5.43 7.44 -1.41
N PRO A 451 6.65 7.59 -0.85
CA PRO A 451 7.86 7.56 -1.66
C PRO A 451 7.93 6.24 -2.44
N ALA A 452 8.08 6.35 -3.77
CA ALA A 452 8.18 5.20 -4.67
C ALA A 452 9.41 4.32 -4.39
N ARG A 453 10.47 4.92 -3.82
CA ARG A 453 11.68 4.25 -3.35
C ARG A 453 11.98 4.70 -1.92
N GLY A 454 12.24 3.74 -1.04
CA GLY A 454 12.51 3.97 0.38
C GLY A 454 11.45 3.36 1.29
N HIS A 455 11.87 2.97 2.49
CA HIS A 455 10.97 2.33 3.44
C HIS A 455 10.04 3.40 4.04
N ILE A 456 8.73 3.28 3.82
CA ILE A 456 7.69 4.00 4.58
C ILE A 456 7.98 3.92 6.09
N ALA A 457 8.55 2.80 6.54
CA ALA A 457 9.03 2.60 7.90
C ALA A 457 10.03 3.67 8.37
N PHE A 458 10.90 4.19 7.50
CA PHE A 458 11.87 5.24 7.84
C PHE A 458 11.21 6.61 8.03
N GLU A 459 10.28 7.00 7.14
CA GLU A 459 9.52 8.25 7.31
C GLU A 459 8.61 8.18 8.55
N LEU A 460 7.94 7.05 8.77
CA LEU A 460 7.16 6.83 9.98
C LEU A 460 8.04 6.83 11.24
N ALA A 461 9.26 6.26 11.17
CA ALA A 461 10.22 6.28 12.28
C ALA A 461 10.69 7.70 12.63
N LYS A 462 10.94 8.57 11.64
CA LYS A 462 11.29 9.99 11.90
C LYS A 462 10.23 10.69 12.74
N TYR A 463 8.96 10.53 12.38
CA TYR A 463 7.84 11.11 13.12
C TYR A 463 7.74 10.53 14.54
N GLY A 464 8.04 9.24 14.67
CA GLY A 464 8.14 8.57 15.95
C GLY A 464 9.21 9.10 16.88
N VAL A 465 10.40 9.37 16.36
CA VAL A 465 11.51 9.91 17.14
C VAL A 465 11.15 11.28 17.73
N LEU A 466 10.52 12.16 16.95
CA LEU A 466 10.03 13.46 17.46
C LEU A 466 8.96 13.30 18.54
N GLY A 467 8.04 12.36 18.35
CA GLY A 467 7.03 12.00 19.34
C GLY A 467 7.64 11.44 20.65
N VAL A 468 8.66 10.59 20.53
CA VAL A 468 9.45 10.04 21.65
C VAL A 468 10.11 11.17 22.43
N VAL A 469 10.79 12.10 21.75
CA VAL A 469 11.47 13.25 22.39
C VAL A 469 10.48 14.12 23.14
N ALA A 470 9.34 14.46 22.52
CA ALA A 470 8.29 15.25 23.17
C ALA A 470 7.74 14.56 24.42
N HIS A 471 7.53 13.23 24.35
CA HIS A 471 7.02 12.45 25.47
C HIS A 471 8.02 12.38 26.63
N VAL A 472 9.31 12.15 26.34
CA VAL A 472 10.38 12.16 27.35
C VAL A 472 10.51 13.55 28.01
N ALA A 473 10.41 14.63 27.23
CA ALA A 473 10.47 15.99 27.75
C ALA A 473 9.30 16.31 28.71
N VAL A 474 8.06 15.93 28.34
CA VAL A 474 6.88 16.09 29.20
C VAL A 474 6.99 15.24 30.47
N GLY A 475 7.47 13.99 30.33
CA GLY A 475 7.74 13.10 31.46
C GLY A 475 8.74 13.72 32.44
N TRP A 476 9.85 14.25 31.94
CA TRP A 476 10.85 14.96 32.76
C TRP A 476 10.26 16.17 33.48
N LEU A 477 9.48 17.01 32.80
CA LEU A 477 8.83 18.21 33.38
C LEU A 477 7.91 17.87 34.57
N VAL A 478 7.23 16.73 34.50
CA VAL A 478 6.30 16.23 35.53
C VAL A 478 7.05 15.56 36.68
N LEU A 479 8.11 14.82 36.39
CA LEU A 479 8.85 14.01 37.37
C LEU A 479 9.93 14.79 38.12
N ARG A 480 10.47 15.88 37.54
CA ARG A 480 11.61 16.66 38.10
C ARG A 480 11.40 17.21 39.52
N ARG A 481 10.14 17.33 39.99
CA ARG A 481 9.82 17.85 41.34
C ARG A 481 9.57 16.75 42.38
N ARG A 482 9.71 15.46 42.02
CA ARG A 482 9.45 14.32 42.92
C ARG A 482 10.73 13.87 43.63
N LYS A 483 10.62 13.59 44.93
CA LYS A 483 11.77 13.41 45.83
C LYS A 483 12.21 11.96 46.00
N THR A 484 11.30 10.99 45.86
CA THR A 484 11.62 9.56 46.06
C THR A 484 11.58 8.77 44.75
N LEU A 485 12.38 7.70 44.67
CA LEU A 485 12.37 6.79 43.52
C LEU A 485 11.00 6.13 43.35
N ALA A 486 10.40 5.64 44.44
CA ALA A 486 9.13 4.93 44.37
C ALA A 486 8.00 5.82 43.84
N GLU A 487 7.97 7.10 44.22
CA GLU A 487 7.02 8.07 43.64
C GLU A 487 7.30 8.37 42.17
N ARG A 488 8.57 8.54 41.79
CA ARG A 488 8.96 8.78 40.39
C ARG A 488 8.58 7.60 39.50
N LEU A 489 8.90 6.38 39.91
CA LEU A 489 8.55 5.16 39.20
C LEU A 489 7.03 4.95 39.16
N ALA A 490 6.32 5.10 40.28
CA ALA A 490 4.87 4.93 40.28
C ALA A 490 4.16 5.93 39.35
N LEU A 491 4.62 7.19 39.30
CA LEU A 491 4.11 8.23 38.38
C LEU A 491 4.50 7.96 36.93
N ALA A 492 5.75 7.57 36.67
CA ALA A 492 6.22 7.20 35.33
C ALA A 492 5.44 6.00 34.79
N ASN A 493 5.24 4.96 35.61
CA ASN A 493 4.46 3.78 35.27
C ASN A 493 2.99 4.11 35.00
N GLY A 494 2.35 4.97 35.79
CA GLY A 494 0.96 5.34 35.55
C GLY A 494 0.77 6.18 34.31
N ASN A 495 1.69 7.10 34.03
CA ASN A 495 1.70 7.87 32.78
C ASN A 495 1.90 6.95 31.57
N ALA A 496 2.84 6.01 31.67
CA ALA A 496 3.11 4.99 30.66
C ALA A 496 1.91 4.06 30.43
N ALA A 497 1.26 3.59 31.49
CA ALA A 497 0.11 2.69 31.41
C ALA A 497 -1.10 3.38 30.75
N VAL A 498 -1.39 4.63 31.13
CA VAL A 498 -2.45 5.43 30.50
C VAL A 498 -2.13 5.67 29.02
N GLY A 499 -0.89 6.07 28.73
CA GLY A 499 -0.40 6.23 27.38
C GLY A 499 -0.54 5.01 26.48
N LEU A 500 -0.11 3.85 26.99
CA LEU A 500 -0.21 2.58 26.31
C LEU A 500 -1.67 2.19 26.05
N LEU A 501 -2.56 2.38 27.03
CA LEU A 501 -4.00 2.15 26.84
C LEU A 501 -4.60 3.03 25.74
N PHE A 502 -4.26 4.33 25.72
CA PHE A 502 -4.78 5.27 24.73
C PHE A 502 -4.22 5.07 23.32
N THR A 503 -3.03 4.49 23.18
CA THR A 503 -2.41 4.22 21.88
C THR A 503 -2.76 2.83 21.37
N MET A 504 -2.67 1.80 22.22
CA MET A 504 -2.97 0.42 21.83
C MET A 504 -4.47 0.19 21.60
N THR A 505 -5.38 0.79 22.38
CA THR A 505 -6.81 0.51 22.23
C THR A 505 -7.32 0.91 20.83
N PRO A 506 -7.07 2.13 20.32
CA PRO A 506 -7.43 2.48 18.94
C PRO A 506 -6.77 1.58 17.89
N ALA A 507 -5.49 1.24 18.06
CA ALA A 507 -4.79 0.34 17.12
C ALA A 507 -5.37 -1.08 17.11
N MET A 508 -5.71 -1.62 18.29
CA MET A 508 -6.34 -2.92 18.44
C MET A 508 -7.75 -2.92 17.89
N LEU A 509 -8.51 -1.84 18.09
CA LEU A 509 -9.83 -1.67 17.48
C LEU A 509 -9.74 -1.57 15.95
N LEU A 510 -8.76 -0.84 15.42
CA LEU A 510 -8.52 -0.75 13.97
C LEU A 510 -8.08 -2.10 13.38
N TRP A 511 -7.16 -2.82 14.04
CA TRP A 511 -6.77 -4.17 13.64
C TRP A 511 -7.91 -5.20 13.74
N ALA A 512 -8.74 -5.07 14.77
CA ALA A 512 -9.90 -5.94 14.98
C ALA A 512 -10.98 -5.67 13.93
N TRP A 513 -11.22 -4.40 13.62
CA TRP A 513 -12.24 -3.98 12.67
C TRP A 513 -11.79 -4.10 11.21
N PHE A 514 -10.50 -4.01 10.93
CA PHE A 514 -9.94 -4.10 9.59
C PHE A 514 -8.81 -5.15 9.60
N PRO A 515 -9.05 -6.39 9.15
CA PRO A 515 -8.01 -7.41 9.01
C PRO A 515 -7.09 -7.23 7.80
N PRO A 516 -5.84 -7.72 7.85
CA PRO A 516 -5.11 -8.08 6.64
C PRO A 516 -5.82 -9.20 5.85
N PRO A 517 -5.77 -9.20 4.50
CA PRO A 517 -5.48 -8.05 3.63
C PRO A 517 -6.68 -7.13 3.66
N TYR A 518 -6.47 -5.84 3.78
CA TYR A 518 -7.52 -4.90 4.17
C TYR A 518 -8.54 -4.70 3.03
N VAL A 519 -9.52 -5.61 2.99
CA VAL A 519 -10.79 -5.70 2.23
C VAL A 519 -11.23 -4.35 1.70
N GLU A 520 -11.44 -4.22 0.37
CA GLU A 520 -12.11 -3.12 -0.35
C GLU A 520 -12.68 -2.01 0.56
N VAL A 521 -11.81 -1.17 1.12
CA VAL A 521 -12.26 -0.04 1.93
C VAL A 521 -12.42 1.14 0.97
N PRO A 522 -13.46 1.99 1.13
CA PRO A 522 -13.60 3.18 0.32
C PRO A 522 -12.40 4.11 0.52
N GLY A 523 -11.51 4.11 -0.46
CA GLY A 523 -10.46 5.11 -0.63
C GLY A 523 -9.11 4.83 0.05
N PRO A 524 -8.09 5.60 -0.37
CA PRO A 524 -6.69 5.37 0.01
C PRO A 524 -6.37 5.65 1.48
N ARG A 525 -7.24 6.39 2.18
CA ARG A 525 -6.99 6.84 3.56
C ARG A 525 -6.82 5.66 4.51
N MET A 526 -7.64 4.62 4.39
CA MET A 526 -7.64 3.51 5.35
C MET A 526 -6.48 2.52 5.13
N LEU A 527 -5.94 2.44 3.91
CA LEU A 527 -4.70 1.69 3.64
C LEU A 527 -3.51 2.27 4.41
N VAL A 528 -3.43 3.59 4.54
CA VAL A 528 -2.27 4.24 5.19
C VAL A 528 -2.52 4.49 6.67
N ILE A 529 -3.77 4.73 7.09
CA ILE A 529 -4.13 4.99 8.50
C ILE A 529 -3.77 3.81 9.40
N ILE A 530 -4.06 2.56 8.99
CA ILE A 530 -3.87 1.41 9.89
C ILE A 530 -2.38 1.15 10.19
N PRO A 531 -1.48 1.07 9.18
CA PRO A 531 -0.04 0.98 9.42
C PRO A 531 0.50 2.19 10.18
N ALA A 532 0.04 3.41 9.85
CA ALA A 532 0.45 4.62 10.57
C ALA A 532 0.09 4.55 12.06
N VAL A 533 -1.10 4.05 12.40
CA VAL A 533 -1.51 3.87 13.79
C VAL A 533 -0.69 2.76 14.47
N GLN A 534 -0.40 1.66 13.79
CA GLN A 534 0.44 0.58 14.34
C GLN A 534 1.87 1.05 14.61
N VAL A 535 2.47 1.80 13.67
CA VAL A 535 3.80 2.36 13.85
C VAL A 535 3.80 3.43 14.94
N ALA A 536 2.79 4.30 15.00
CA ALA A 536 2.60 5.23 16.10
C ALA A 536 2.56 4.54 17.47
N VAL A 537 1.89 3.40 17.57
CA VAL A 537 1.88 2.57 18.78
C VAL A 537 3.26 2.02 19.11
N ALA A 538 4.00 1.49 18.13
CA ALA A 538 5.35 0.99 18.34
C ALA A 538 6.29 2.09 18.87
N LEU A 539 6.21 3.27 18.29
CA LEU A 539 7.05 4.42 18.65
C LEU A 539 6.67 4.97 20.02
N TYR A 540 5.39 4.98 20.36
CA TYR A 540 4.93 5.33 21.69
C TYR A 540 5.40 4.31 22.74
N ALA A 541 5.35 3.02 22.44
CA ALA A 541 5.87 1.98 23.31
C ALA A 541 7.39 2.16 23.55
N ILE A 542 8.16 2.48 22.50
CA ILE A 542 9.59 2.83 22.61
C ILE A 542 9.80 4.08 23.47
N ALA A 543 8.96 5.11 23.33
CA ALA A 543 9.04 6.33 24.13
C ALA A 543 8.88 6.04 25.64
N VAL A 544 7.91 5.19 25.96
CA VAL A 544 7.66 4.71 27.32
C VAL A 544 8.85 3.94 27.86
N LEU A 545 9.43 3.02 27.07
CA LEU A 545 10.62 2.26 27.43
C LEU A 545 11.80 3.16 27.79
N LEU A 546 12.08 4.14 26.93
CA LEU A 546 13.20 5.08 27.13
C LEU A 546 12.98 5.97 28.36
N ALA A 547 11.76 6.46 28.57
CA ALA A 547 11.44 7.26 29.75
C ALA A 547 11.65 6.47 31.05
N LEU A 548 11.23 5.20 31.09
CA LEU A 548 11.44 4.33 32.26
C LEU A 548 12.92 4.00 32.46
N ALA A 549 13.67 3.72 31.39
CA ALA A 549 15.10 3.44 31.45
C ALA A 549 15.90 4.65 31.97
N VAL A 550 15.60 5.86 31.51
CA VAL A 550 16.22 7.11 31.98
C VAL A 550 15.98 7.30 33.49
N GLU A 551 14.78 7.01 33.98
CA GLU A 551 14.47 7.15 35.41
C GLU A 551 15.30 6.19 36.28
N VAL A 552 15.49 4.95 35.81
CA VAL A 552 16.36 3.94 36.44
C VAL A 552 17.81 4.40 36.42
N ILE A 553 18.33 4.84 35.26
CA ILE A 553 19.71 5.31 35.12
C ILE A 553 19.98 6.54 36.00
N VAL A 554 19.11 7.55 35.95
CA VAL A 554 19.23 8.78 36.77
C VAL A 554 19.17 8.45 38.26
N PHE A 555 18.36 7.46 38.66
CA PHE A 555 18.34 7.02 40.05
C PHE A 555 19.66 6.37 40.48
N PHE A 556 20.17 5.40 39.70
CA PHE A 556 21.43 4.75 40.04
C PHE A 556 22.61 5.73 40.00
N ALA A 557 22.64 6.66 39.05
CA ALA A 557 23.62 7.74 39.02
C ALA A 557 23.57 8.62 40.29
N ARG A 558 22.37 9.01 40.76
CA ARG A 558 22.19 9.75 42.03
C ARG A 558 22.45 8.89 43.28
N ALA A 559 22.32 7.57 43.18
CA ALA A 559 22.63 6.65 44.26
C ALA A 559 24.15 6.45 44.42
N LEU A 560 24.89 6.56 43.32
CA LEU A 560 26.35 6.44 43.26
C LEU A 560 27.08 7.78 43.44
N ASP A 561 26.38 8.91 43.38
CA ASP A 561 26.93 10.26 43.63
C ASP A 561 27.61 10.35 45.02
N PRO A 562 28.94 10.59 45.09
CA PRO A 562 29.70 10.70 46.33
C PRO A 562 29.13 11.73 47.31
N ALA A 563 28.64 12.87 46.82
CA ALA A 563 28.10 13.93 47.65
C ALA A 563 26.77 13.51 48.30
N ALA A 564 25.90 12.85 47.52
CA ALA A 564 24.64 12.30 48.03
C ALA A 564 24.86 11.10 48.99
N ARG A 565 25.98 10.38 48.85
CA ARG A 565 26.41 9.31 49.76
C ARG A 565 26.92 9.89 51.08
N LEU A 566 27.69 10.98 51.04
CA LEU A 566 28.20 11.69 52.22
C LEU A 566 27.05 12.23 53.08
N VAL A 567 26.08 12.93 52.48
CA VAL A 567 24.90 13.46 53.19
C VAL A 567 24.04 12.33 53.80
N ARG A 568 23.96 11.17 53.14
CA ARG A 568 23.26 10.00 53.69
C ARG A 568 24.00 9.40 54.89
N LEU A 569 25.33 9.32 54.82
CA LEU A 569 26.18 8.87 55.93
C LEU A 569 26.10 9.82 57.11
N GLU A 570 26.13 11.13 56.89
CA GLU A 570 25.97 12.16 57.94
C GLU A 570 24.61 12.05 58.65
N ARG A 571 23.52 11.89 57.89
CA ARG A 571 22.18 11.71 58.47
C ARG A 571 22.01 10.37 59.20
N ALA A 572 22.67 9.31 58.72
CA ALA A 572 22.67 8.02 59.40
C ALA A 572 23.50 8.09 60.69
N ALA A 573 24.65 8.76 60.66
CA ALA A 573 25.48 9.02 61.83
C ALA A 573 24.75 9.90 62.85
N ALA A 574 24.03 10.95 62.43
CA ALA A 574 23.23 11.79 63.31
C ALA A 574 22.08 11.01 63.98
N ARG A 575 21.41 10.11 63.24
CA ARG A 575 20.36 9.25 63.81
C ARG A 575 20.93 8.20 64.75
N ALA A 576 22.09 7.61 64.43
CA ALA A 576 22.79 6.69 65.31
C ALA A 576 23.19 7.38 66.62
N ARG A 577 23.72 8.61 66.57
CA ARG A 577 24.03 9.41 67.78
C ARG A 577 22.79 9.70 68.62
N HIS A 578 21.66 10.00 67.98
CA HIS A 578 20.38 10.21 68.68
C HIS A 578 19.81 8.91 69.28
N GLN A 579 20.05 7.75 68.67
CA GLN A 579 19.60 6.45 69.19
C GLN A 579 20.51 5.87 70.27
N LEU A 580 21.80 6.23 70.25
CA LEU A 580 22.80 5.80 71.23
C LEU A 580 22.86 6.68 72.48
N GLY A 581 22.02 7.72 72.58
CA GLY A 581 21.85 8.51 73.80
C GLY A 581 23.13 9.23 74.22
N ASP A 582 23.82 9.90 73.31
CA ASP A 582 25.01 10.69 73.65
C ASP A 582 24.60 12.05 74.26
N PRO A 583 24.86 12.35 75.55
CA PRO A 583 24.41 13.58 76.21
C PRO A 583 25.22 14.85 75.85
N GLY A 584 26.18 14.77 74.93
CA GLY A 584 27.22 15.78 74.74
C GLY A 584 26.95 16.90 73.71
N ALA A 585 25.75 17.08 73.17
CA ALA A 585 25.47 18.15 72.20
C ALA A 585 24.46 19.17 72.77
N GLY A 586 24.98 20.25 73.34
CA GLY A 586 24.19 21.42 73.76
C GLY A 586 23.39 22.06 72.61
N PRO A 587 22.37 22.88 72.92
CA PRO A 587 21.43 23.38 71.94
C PRO A 587 22.14 24.21 70.86
N ALA A 588 21.91 23.87 69.59
CA ALA A 588 22.35 24.66 68.46
C ALA A 588 21.81 26.10 68.58
N SER A 589 22.72 27.06 68.63
CA SER A 589 22.46 28.49 68.59
C SER A 589 21.58 28.87 67.39
N SER A 590 20.56 29.68 67.65
CA SER A 590 19.69 30.32 66.65
C SER A 590 20.51 31.05 65.57
N PRO A 591 20.06 31.06 64.30
CA PRO A 591 20.74 31.82 63.24
C PRO A 591 20.62 33.33 63.49
N PRO A 592 21.62 34.15 63.10
CA PRO A 592 21.56 35.60 63.27
C PRO A 592 20.50 36.22 62.35
N PRO A 593 19.86 37.34 62.75
CA PRO A 593 18.92 38.05 61.90
C PRO A 593 19.64 38.65 60.68
N PRO A 594 18.95 38.84 59.55
CA PRO A 594 19.53 39.51 58.38
C PRO A 594 19.85 40.97 58.71
N ALA A 595 21.07 41.40 58.36
CA ALA A 595 21.53 42.79 58.46
C ALA A 595 20.90 43.66 57.34
N PRO A 596 20.80 44.99 57.53
CA PRO A 596 19.81 45.86 56.90
C PRO A 596 19.96 46.09 55.40
#